data_AF-G4HEG9-F1
#
_entry.id   AF-G4HEG9-F1
#
_cell.length_a   1.000
_cell.length_b   1.000
_cell.length_c   1.000
_cell.angle_alpha   90.00
_cell.angle_beta   90.00
_cell.angle_gamma   90.00
#
_symmetry.space_group_name_H-M   'P 1'
#
loop_
_entity.id
_entity.type
_entity.pdbx_description
1 polymer ?
#
loop_
_entity_poly.entity_id
_entity_poly.type
_entity_poly.pdbx_seq_one_letter_code
_entity_poly.pdbx_strand_id
1 'polypeptide(L)'
;MGINELVKAAHGNVVSKGWWDEDRSFGEIIALIHSEASEALEDYRQGRSPNEEAFIGETNDGLSYETDEQLEPHWKPIGIPSELADICIRVFDACGHYGIDLEKAIKEKMAYNATRPQRHGGKKL
;
A
#
# COMPACT_ATOMS: atom_id res chain seq x y z
N MET A 1 -10.81 5.81 10.88
CA MET A 1 -11.15 4.45 10.45
C MET A 1 -10.22 3.46 11.14
N GLY A 2 -10.74 2.33 11.61
CA GLY A 2 -9.93 1.19 12.08
C GLY A 2 -9.38 0.35 10.92
N ILE A 3 -8.45 -0.56 11.19
CA ILE A 3 -7.83 -1.41 10.17
C ILE A 3 -8.88 -2.27 9.46
N ASN A 4 -9.83 -2.83 10.21
CA ASN A 4 -10.90 -3.63 9.62
C ASN A 4 -11.86 -2.81 8.74
N GLU A 5 -11.99 -1.50 8.97
CA GLU A 5 -12.75 -0.61 8.08
C GLU A 5 -11.97 -0.31 6.80
N LEU A 6 -10.66 -0.14 6.88
CA LEU A 6 -9.78 0.02 5.72
C LEU A 6 -9.76 -1.24 4.85
N VAL A 7 -9.71 -2.43 5.45
CA VAL A 7 -9.84 -3.72 4.75
C VAL A 7 -11.14 -3.78 3.95
N LYS A 8 -12.27 -3.45 4.58
CA LYS A 8 -13.58 -3.43 3.91
C LYS A 8 -13.63 -2.41 2.77
N ALA A 9 -13.09 -1.21 2.98
CA ALA A 9 -13.09 -0.15 1.97
C ALA A 9 -12.21 -0.52 0.76
N ALA A 10 -10.98 -0.98 0.99
CA ALA A 10 -10.06 -1.39 -0.06
C ALA A 10 -10.64 -2.55 -0.88
N HIS A 11 -11.07 -3.62 -0.23
CA HIS A 11 -11.63 -4.77 -0.91
C HIS A 11 -12.92 -4.43 -1.66
N GLY A 12 -13.83 -3.65 -1.05
CA GLY A 12 -15.04 -3.19 -1.71
C GLY A 12 -14.79 -2.37 -2.98
N ASN A 13 -13.76 -1.53 -2.98
CA ASN A 13 -13.34 -0.76 -4.16
C ASN A 13 -12.74 -1.64 -5.26
N VAL A 14 -12.01 -2.71 -4.90
CA VAL A 14 -11.44 -3.64 -5.88
C VAL A 14 -12.53 -4.50 -6.50
N VAL A 15 -13.47 -5.00 -5.70
CA VAL A 15 -14.64 -5.75 -6.17
C VAL A 15 -15.53 -4.90 -7.07
N SER A 16 -15.83 -3.65 -6.69
CA SER A 16 -16.70 -2.78 -7.51
C SER A 16 -16.11 -2.42 -8.87
N LYS A 17 -14.80 -2.61 -9.05
CA LYS A 17 -14.08 -2.43 -10.32
C LYS A 17 -13.90 -3.73 -11.12
N GLY A 18 -14.48 -4.85 -10.68
CA GLY A 18 -14.45 -6.13 -11.41
C GLY A 18 -13.12 -6.89 -11.34
N TRP A 19 -12.19 -6.49 -10.48
CA TRP A 19 -10.87 -7.15 -10.36
C TRP A 19 -10.92 -8.58 -9.79
N TRP A 20 -12.09 -8.98 -9.27
CA TRP A 20 -12.36 -10.33 -8.77
C TRP A 20 -13.42 -11.06 -9.62
N ASP A 21 -13.71 -10.57 -10.82
CA ASP A 21 -14.61 -11.25 -11.78
C ASP A 21 -13.93 -12.51 -12.37
N GLU A 22 -12.59 -12.55 -12.34
CA GLU A 22 -11.76 -13.71 -12.68
C GLU A 22 -10.93 -14.15 -11.46
N ASP A 23 -10.66 -15.46 -11.38
CA ASP A 23 -9.83 -16.02 -10.31
C ASP A 23 -8.36 -15.57 -10.48
N ARG A 24 -7.77 -15.14 -9.36
CA ARG A 24 -6.33 -14.87 -9.25
C ARG A 24 -5.71 -15.83 -8.24
N SER A 25 -4.59 -16.42 -8.61
CA SER A 25 -3.82 -17.27 -7.71
C SER A 25 -3.23 -16.45 -6.56
N PHE A 26 -2.98 -17.11 -5.43
CA PHE A 26 -2.26 -16.47 -4.32
C PHE A 26 -0.89 -15.95 -4.73
N GLY A 27 -0.21 -16.61 -5.67
CA GLY A 27 1.08 -16.17 -6.20
C GLY A 27 1.00 -14.83 -6.93
N GLU A 28 -0.05 -14.60 -7.72
CA GLU A 28 -0.28 -13.32 -8.42
C GLU A 28 -0.57 -12.19 -7.43
N ILE A 29 -1.35 -12.46 -6.39
CA ILE A 29 -1.62 -11.47 -5.32
C ILE A 29 -0.30 -11.05 -4.64
N ILE A 30 0.57 -12.01 -4.31
CA ILE A 30 1.87 -11.71 -3.71
C ILE A 30 2.77 -10.94 -4.67
N ALA A 31 2.76 -11.27 -5.97
CA ALA A 31 3.52 -10.53 -6.97
C ALA A 31 3.06 -9.06 -7.09
N LEU A 32 1.75 -8.80 -7.00
CA LEU A 32 1.19 -7.44 -6.97
C LEU A 32 1.62 -6.67 -5.71
N ILE A 33 1.64 -7.30 -4.54
CA ILE A 33 2.16 -6.65 -3.32
C ILE A 33 3.65 -6.30 -3.48
N HIS A 34 4.42 -7.20 -4.10
CA HIS A 34 5.84 -6.99 -4.35
C HIS A 34 6.11 -5.88 -5.39
N SER A 35 5.23 -5.70 -6.38
CA SER A 35 5.41 -4.63 -7.37
C SER A 35 5.35 -3.26 -6.72
N GLU A 36 4.42 -3.01 -5.78
CA GLU A 36 4.34 -1.72 -5.06
C GLU A 36 5.63 -1.42 -4.25
N ALA A 37 6.23 -2.46 -3.64
CA ALA A 37 7.53 -2.31 -2.97
C ALA A 37 8.68 -2.01 -3.96
N SER A 38 8.55 -2.47 -5.20
CA SER A 38 9.51 -2.16 -6.26
C SER A 38 9.32 -0.72 -6.77
N GLU A 39 8.08 -0.24 -6.88
CA GLU A 39 7.77 1.16 -7.24
C GLU A 39 8.36 2.13 -6.22
N ALA A 40 8.22 1.87 -4.92
CA ALA A 40 8.87 2.65 -3.86
C ALA A 40 10.40 2.69 -4.00
N LEU A 41 11.03 1.59 -4.41
CA LEU A 41 12.48 1.53 -4.64
C LEU A 41 12.89 2.31 -5.90
N GLU A 42 12.07 2.29 -6.95
CA GLU A 42 12.31 3.07 -8.15
C GLU A 42 12.22 4.58 -7.89
N ASP A 43 11.23 5.04 -7.11
CA ASP A 43 11.14 6.44 -6.68
C ASP A 43 12.39 6.90 -5.92
N TYR A 44 12.89 6.06 -5.00
CA TYR A 44 14.13 6.33 -4.30
C TYR A 44 15.34 6.41 -5.26
N ARG A 45 15.40 5.53 -6.26
CA ARG A 45 16.46 5.54 -7.29
C ARG A 45 16.40 6.78 -8.18
N GLN A 46 15.20 7.34 -8.38
CA GLN A 46 14.99 8.58 -9.12
C GLN A 46 15.29 9.84 -8.29
N GLY A 47 15.65 9.67 -7.01
CA GLY A 47 16.12 10.75 -6.14
C GLY A 47 15.04 11.36 -5.26
N ARG A 48 13.83 10.80 -5.23
CA ARG A 48 12.79 11.24 -4.28
C ARG A 48 13.21 10.93 -2.84
N SER A 49 12.93 11.85 -1.94
CA SER A 49 13.18 11.61 -0.51
C SER A 49 12.14 10.64 0.07
N PRO A 50 12.48 9.76 1.04
CA PRO A 50 11.53 8.80 1.63
C PRO A 50 10.24 9.38 2.22
N ASN A 51 10.25 10.67 2.57
CA ASN A 51 9.14 11.41 3.14
C ASN A 51 8.60 12.51 2.21
N GLU A 52 8.99 12.48 0.93
CA GLU A 52 8.48 13.41 -0.08
C GLU A 52 7.09 12.96 -0.50
N GLU A 53 6.10 13.82 -0.29
CA GLU A 53 4.73 13.65 -0.73
C GLU A 53 4.48 14.60 -1.90
N ALA A 54 3.93 14.08 -3.00
CA ALA A 54 3.54 14.88 -4.14
C ALA A 54 2.31 14.27 -4.83
N PHE A 55 1.73 15.05 -5.74
CA PHE A 55 0.59 14.68 -6.57
C PHE A 55 0.93 14.94 -8.03
N ILE A 56 0.48 14.05 -8.91
CA ILE A 56 0.55 14.25 -10.36
C ILE A 56 -0.86 14.28 -10.96
N GLY A 57 -1.07 15.25 -11.84
CA GLY A 57 -2.29 15.35 -12.63
C GLY A 57 -2.01 15.89 -14.02
N GLU A 58 -3.08 16.02 -14.81
CA GLU A 58 -3.04 16.58 -16.15
C GLU A 58 -3.74 17.95 -16.14
N THR A 59 -3.12 18.95 -16.75
CA THR A 59 -3.69 20.28 -16.94
C THR A 59 -4.64 20.30 -18.15
N ASN A 60 -5.45 21.36 -18.29
CA ASN A 60 -6.41 21.47 -19.39
C ASN A 60 -5.78 21.43 -20.80
N ASP A 61 -4.49 21.73 -20.92
CA ASP A 61 -3.69 21.66 -22.15
C ASP A 61 -2.98 20.30 -22.35
N GLY A 62 -3.26 19.31 -21.51
CA GLY A 62 -2.78 17.93 -21.66
C GLY A 62 -1.37 17.69 -21.15
N LEU A 63 -0.83 18.58 -20.31
CA LEU A 63 0.52 18.44 -19.74
C LEU A 63 0.46 17.83 -18.35
N SER A 64 1.41 16.94 -18.05
CA SER A 64 1.60 16.44 -16.69
C SER A 64 2.16 17.55 -15.79
N TYR A 65 1.58 17.69 -14.61
CA TYR A 65 2.00 18.65 -13.60
C TYR A 65 2.13 17.96 -12.24
N GLU A 66 3.29 18.15 -11.60
CA GLU A 66 3.57 17.66 -10.25
C GLU A 66 3.57 18.81 -9.24
N THR A 67 3.03 18.57 -8.05
CA THR A 67 2.91 19.55 -6.96
C THR A 67 2.86 18.85 -5.60
N ASP A 68 3.22 19.57 -4.55
CA ASP A 68 3.11 19.16 -3.14
C ASP A 68 1.70 19.36 -2.55
N GLU A 69 0.77 19.97 -3.32
CA GLU A 69 -0.61 20.20 -2.88
C GLU A 69 -1.62 19.38 -3.70
N GLN A 70 -2.61 18.77 -3.06
CA GLN A 70 -3.72 18.13 -3.78
C GLN A 70 -4.65 19.21 -4.36
N LEU A 71 -4.33 19.68 -5.57
CA LEU A 71 -5.12 20.72 -6.26
C LEU A 71 -6.49 20.22 -6.72
N GLU A 72 -6.57 18.95 -7.14
CA GLU A 72 -7.81 18.34 -7.63
C GLU A 72 -7.99 16.93 -7.03
N PRO A 73 -9.19 16.50 -6.63
CA PRO A 73 -9.41 15.22 -5.95
C PRO A 73 -9.00 13.97 -6.73
N HIS A 74 -8.92 14.07 -8.06
CA HIS A 74 -8.60 12.95 -8.94
C HIS A 74 -7.10 12.86 -9.30
N TRP A 75 -6.29 13.83 -8.87
CA TRP A 75 -4.84 13.77 -9.07
C TRP A 75 -4.23 12.65 -8.23
N LYS A 76 -3.32 11.89 -8.83
CA LYS A 76 -2.73 10.69 -8.22
C LYS A 76 -1.70 11.14 -7.17
N PRO A 77 -1.78 10.70 -5.91
CA PRO A 77 -0.65 10.78 -4.99
C PRO A 77 0.50 9.92 -5.51
N ILE A 78 1.72 10.43 -5.41
CA ILE A 78 2.95 9.78 -5.87
C ILE A 78 4.05 9.89 -4.83
N GLY A 79 5.17 9.21 -5.07
CA GLY A 79 6.31 9.18 -4.16
C GLY A 79 6.27 7.97 -3.23
N ILE A 80 7.39 7.76 -2.54
CA ILE A 80 7.61 6.63 -1.64
C ILE A 80 6.48 6.46 -0.61
N PRO A 81 5.94 7.52 0.04
CA PRO A 81 4.79 7.37 0.95
C PRO A 81 3.54 6.80 0.27
N SER A 82 3.27 7.18 -0.99
CA SER A 82 2.14 6.66 -1.76
C SER A 82 2.32 5.17 -2.07
N GLU A 83 3.50 4.77 -2.53
CA GLU A 83 3.77 3.37 -2.87
C GLU A 83 3.74 2.45 -1.63
N LEU A 84 4.19 2.96 -0.47
CA LEU A 84 4.03 2.24 0.81
C LEU A 84 2.57 2.11 1.23
N ALA A 85 1.74 3.11 0.92
CA ALA A 85 0.29 3.03 1.14
C ALA A 85 -0.34 1.99 0.20
N ASP A 86 0.10 1.91 -1.06
CA ASP A 86 -0.37 0.92 -2.02
C ASP A 86 -0.03 -0.52 -1.59
N ILE A 87 1.15 -0.76 -1.00
CA ILE A 87 1.45 -2.05 -0.33
C ILE A 87 0.36 -2.40 0.69
N CYS A 88 0.00 -1.44 1.55
CA CYS A 88 -1.02 -1.66 2.58
C CYS A 88 -2.38 -1.95 1.95
N ILE A 89 -2.78 -1.21 0.92
CA ILE A 89 -4.05 -1.37 0.22
C ILE A 89 -4.12 -2.73 -0.48
N ARG A 90 -3.03 -3.23 -1.09
CA ARG A 90 -2.98 -4.58 -1.67
C ARG A 90 -3.14 -5.66 -0.61
N VAL A 91 -2.48 -5.51 0.54
CA VAL A 91 -2.65 -6.42 1.68
C VAL A 91 -4.08 -6.37 2.21
N PHE A 92 -4.69 -5.18 2.28
CA PHE A 92 -6.06 -4.99 2.72
C PHE A 92 -7.07 -5.68 1.79
N ASP A 93 -6.92 -5.53 0.47
CA ASP A 93 -7.74 -6.26 -0.50
C ASP A 93 -7.58 -7.77 -0.35
N ALA A 94 -6.35 -8.28 -0.27
CA ALA A 94 -6.09 -9.70 -0.05
C ALA A 94 -6.76 -10.21 1.24
N CYS A 95 -6.64 -9.47 2.36
CA CYS A 95 -7.29 -9.82 3.60
C CYS A 95 -8.82 -9.80 3.48
N GLY A 96 -9.40 -8.83 2.77
CA GLY A 96 -10.83 -8.77 2.51
C GLY A 96 -11.32 -9.97 1.71
N HIS A 97 -10.60 -10.32 0.63
CA HIS A 97 -10.90 -11.47 -0.22
C HIS A 97 -10.84 -12.79 0.57
N TYR A 98 -9.81 -12.99 1.39
CA TYR A 98 -9.64 -14.23 2.17
C TYR A 98 -10.36 -14.24 3.53
N GLY A 99 -11.10 -13.19 3.89
CA GLY A 99 -11.80 -13.10 5.18
C GLY A 99 -10.86 -13.05 6.40
N ILE A 100 -9.67 -12.48 6.25
CA ILE A 100 -8.65 -12.37 7.31
C ILE A 100 -8.97 -11.17 8.21
N ASP A 101 -9.09 -11.40 9.51
CA ASP A 101 -9.15 -10.34 10.54
C ASP A 101 -7.74 -9.77 10.77
N LEU A 102 -7.34 -8.85 9.89
CA LEU A 102 -6.01 -8.26 9.89
C LEU A 102 -5.74 -7.46 11.16
N GLU A 103 -6.74 -6.74 11.69
CA GLU A 103 -6.58 -5.97 12.91
C GLU A 103 -6.26 -6.86 14.11
N LYS A 104 -6.97 -7.99 14.25
CA LYS A 104 -6.66 -9.00 15.27
C LYS A 104 -5.26 -9.57 15.08
N ALA A 105 -4.90 -9.97 13.85
CA ALA A 105 -3.59 -10.55 13.55
C ALA A 105 -2.45 -9.58 13.90
N ILE A 106 -2.61 -8.29 13.60
CA ILE A 106 -1.65 -7.24 13.97
C ILE A 106 -1.54 -7.11 15.49
N LYS A 107 -2.67 -7.01 16.22
CA LYS A 107 -2.67 -6.89 17.69
C LYS A 107 -1.95 -8.07 18.35
N GLU A 108 -2.28 -9.29 17.94
CA GLU A 108 -1.65 -10.51 18.44
C GLU A 108 -0.15 -10.53 18.13
N LYS A 109 0.23 -10.15 16.90
CA LYS A 109 1.64 -10.14 16.48
C LYS A 109 2.45 -9.09 17.21
N MET A 110 1.89 -7.89 17.44
CA MET A 110 2.54 -6.82 18.20
C MET A 110 2.72 -7.21 19.67
N ALA A 111 1.69 -7.80 20.29
CA ALA A 111 1.79 -8.30 21.66
C ALA A 111 2.89 -9.35 21.80
N TYR A 112 2.97 -10.30 20.87
CA TYR A 112 4.07 -11.28 20.82
C TYR A 112 5.43 -10.63 20.52
N ASN A 113 5.52 -9.67 19.60
CA ASN A 113 6.78 -8.99 19.30
C ASN A 113 7.32 -8.21 20.51
N ALA A 114 6.45 -7.67 21.37
CA ALA A 114 6.83 -7.00 22.61
C ALA A 114 7.45 -7.95 23.65
N THR A 115 7.17 -9.26 23.58
CA THR A 115 7.81 -10.26 24.45
C THR A 115 9.21 -10.67 23.98
N ARG A 116 9.68 -10.16 22.83
CA ARG A 116 11.00 -10.53 22.28
C ARG A 116 12.12 -9.78 23.01
N PRO A 117 13.15 -10.51 23.49
CA PRO A 117 14.44 -9.92 23.83
C PRO A 117 14.98 -8.95 22.77
N GLN A 118 15.70 -7.93 23.26
CA GLN A 118 16.36 -6.93 22.43
C GLN A 118 17.31 -7.60 21.43
N ARG A 119 17.11 -7.34 20.12
CA ARG A 119 17.91 -7.92 19.02
C ARG A 119 17.91 -9.45 18.98
N HIS A 120 16.73 -10.07 19.08
CA HIS A 120 16.58 -11.50 18.80
C HIS A 120 17.09 -11.85 17.40
N GLY A 121 18.19 -12.61 17.33
CA GLY A 121 18.71 -13.19 16.09
C GLY A 121 20.14 -12.82 15.74
N GLY A 122 20.84 -11.96 16.51
CA GLY A 122 22.27 -11.72 16.32
C GLY A 122 22.69 -11.25 14.92
N LYS A 123 21.74 -10.80 14.09
CA LYS A 123 22.02 -10.31 12.75
C LYS A 123 22.72 -8.96 12.89
N LYS A 124 24.02 -8.95 12.63
CA LYS A 124 24.78 -7.71 12.41
C LYS A 124 24.11 -6.97 11.24
N LEU A 125 23.90 -5.68 11.43
CA LEU A 125 23.59 -4.74 10.35
C LEU A 125 24.65 -4.86 9.26
#